data_AF-A0A2R4BS91-F1
#
_entry.id   AF-A0A2R4BS91-F1
#
_cell.length_a   1.000
_cell.length_b   1.000
_cell.length_c   1.000
_cell.angle_alpha   90.00
_cell.angle_beta   90.00
_cell.angle_gamma   90.00
#
_symmetry.space_group_name_H-M   'P 1'
#
loop_
_entity.id
_entity.type
_entity.pdbx_description
1 polymer ?
#
loop_
_entity_poly.entity_id
_entity_poly.type
_entity_poly.pdbx_seq_one_letter_code
_entity_poly.pdbx_strand_id
1 'polypeptide(L)'
;MAEIPSSLIARQKAELETWHADAADIGDFIAGDVWDALERKLENLTSDGLMWDFADFIQTGLLITLAMRFDEACERWISNRIEALSDAMQAAAGPVWDFDTERASLDSLRKGLRIRQRMTPKFERIFDTVKPGFLRMLARALADDADYVLEDMDKDAQKDAANLRAAFHAARSEISGEIARLAADLLRRTLHDYMAAMATVQSRSGTVREEEAGHR
;
A
#
# COMPACT_ATOMS: atom_id res chain seq x y z
N MET A 1 34.11 -22.36 7.73
CA MET A 1 32.78 -21.79 7.42
C MET A 1 32.03 -22.79 6.55
N ALA A 2 30.72 -23.00 6.76
CA ALA A 2 29.95 -23.88 5.90
C ALA A 2 29.79 -23.22 4.51
N GLU A 3 30.06 -23.97 3.43
CA GLU A 3 29.86 -23.49 2.07
C GLU A 3 28.36 -23.35 1.82
N ILE A 4 27.91 -22.18 1.35
CA ILE A 4 26.50 -21.97 1.06
C ILE A 4 26.13 -22.88 -0.12
N PRO A 5 25.09 -23.71 0.01
CA PRO A 5 24.71 -24.62 -1.05
C PRO A 5 24.43 -23.86 -2.35
N SER A 6 25.11 -24.23 -3.43
CA SER A 6 24.89 -23.64 -4.76
C SER A 6 23.44 -23.78 -5.22
N SER A 7 22.79 -24.88 -4.81
CA SER A 7 21.35 -25.12 -5.01
C SER A 7 20.45 -24.11 -4.29
N LEU A 8 20.83 -23.63 -3.10
CA LEU A 8 20.07 -22.61 -2.36
C LEU A 8 20.13 -21.27 -3.09
N ILE A 9 21.33 -20.83 -3.49
CA ILE A 9 21.52 -19.60 -4.27
C ILE A 9 20.74 -19.66 -5.57
N ALA A 10 20.84 -20.76 -6.33
CA ALA A 10 20.13 -20.91 -7.60
C ALA A 10 18.62 -20.85 -7.41
N ARG A 11 18.09 -21.51 -6.37
CA ARG A 11 16.66 -21.46 -6.02
C ARG A 11 16.22 -20.04 -5.71
N GLN A 12 16.97 -19.32 -4.87
CA GLN A 12 16.61 -17.96 -4.50
C GLN A 12 16.68 -17.00 -5.68
N LYS A 13 17.68 -17.10 -6.55
CA LYS A 13 17.74 -16.27 -7.77
C LYS A 13 16.52 -16.50 -8.66
N ALA A 14 16.15 -17.76 -8.90
CA ALA A 14 14.97 -18.08 -9.70
C ALA A 14 13.67 -17.52 -9.08
N GLU A 15 13.54 -17.58 -7.74
CA GLU A 15 12.40 -17.04 -7.02
C GLU A 15 12.33 -15.51 -7.10
N LEU A 16 13.47 -14.82 -6.91
CA LEU A 16 13.57 -13.36 -7.04
C LEU A 16 13.29 -12.88 -8.48
N GLU A 17 13.78 -13.60 -9.48
CA GLU A 17 13.50 -13.31 -10.90
C GLU A 17 12.01 -13.46 -11.22
N THR A 18 11.38 -14.52 -10.69
CA THR A 18 9.93 -14.71 -10.83
C THR A 18 9.16 -13.55 -10.22
N TRP A 19 9.49 -13.14 -8.99
CA TRP A 19 8.79 -12.01 -8.36
C TRP A 19 9.10 -10.67 -9.00
N HIS A 20 10.27 -10.51 -9.59
CA HIS A 20 10.59 -9.31 -10.36
C HIS A 20 9.70 -9.22 -11.61
N ALA A 21 9.45 -10.35 -12.29
CA ALA A 21 8.52 -10.43 -13.41
C ALA A 21 7.07 -10.17 -12.95
N ASP A 22 6.67 -10.76 -11.83
CA ASP A 22 5.31 -10.67 -11.28
C ASP A 22 5.05 -9.38 -10.48
N ALA A 23 6.02 -8.46 -10.41
CA ALA A 23 5.93 -7.30 -9.52
C ALA A 23 4.74 -6.38 -9.84
N ALA A 24 4.34 -6.31 -11.12
CA ALA A 24 3.16 -5.57 -11.53
C ALA A 24 1.88 -6.23 -11.00
N ASP A 25 1.73 -7.55 -11.18
CA ASP A 25 0.57 -8.32 -10.74
C ASP A 25 0.43 -8.30 -9.21
N ILE A 26 1.55 -8.42 -8.48
CA ILE A 26 1.58 -8.26 -7.02
C ILE A 26 1.13 -6.85 -6.61
N GLY A 27 1.56 -5.83 -7.36
CA GLY A 27 1.09 -4.46 -7.18
C GLY A 27 -0.43 -4.35 -7.34
N ASP A 28 -0.99 -4.97 -8.37
CA ASP A 28 -2.44 -4.98 -8.63
C ASP A 28 -3.21 -5.72 -7.52
N PHE A 29 -2.70 -6.84 -7.01
CA PHE A 29 -3.30 -7.52 -5.86
C PHE A 29 -3.33 -6.64 -4.61
N ILE A 30 -2.20 -5.98 -4.28
CA ILE A 30 -2.13 -5.04 -3.17
C ILE A 30 -3.12 -3.88 -3.38
N ALA A 31 -3.20 -3.34 -4.58
CA ALA A 31 -4.13 -2.26 -4.90
C ALA A 31 -5.60 -2.68 -4.77
N GLY A 32 -5.94 -3.92 -5.13
CA GLY A 32 -7.25 -4.51 -4.90
C GLY A 32 -7.59 -4.60 -3.42
N ASP A 33 -6.72 -5.21 -2.61
CA ASP A 33 -6.91 -5.36 -1.17
C ASP A 33 -7.14 -4.01 -0.47
N VAL A 34 -6.34 -3.01 -0.82
CA VAL A 34 -6.44 -1.65 -0.28
C VAL A 34 -7.72 -0.96 -0.72
N TRP A 35 -8.07 -1.09 -2.00
CA TRP A 35 -9.29 -0.52 -2.56
C TRP A 35 -10.54 -1.06 -1.87
N ASP A 36 -10.64 -2.39 -1.75
CA ASP A 36 -11.79 -3.05 -1.13
C ASP A 36 -11.97 -2.64 0.34
N ALA A 37 -10.87 -2.33 1.04
CA ALA A 37 -10.94 -1.79 2.39
C ALA A 37 -11.40 -0.32 2.42
N LEU A 38 -10.98 0.50 1.45
CA LEU A 38 -11.43 1.88 1.32
C LEU A 38 -12.91 1.97 0.97
N GLU A 39 -13.37 1.15 0.03
CA GLU A 39 -14.76 1.05 -0.40
C GLU A 39 -15.66 0.72 0.79
N ARG A 40 -15.35 -0.37 1.52
CA ARG A 40 -16.08 -0.72 2.75
C ARG A 40 -16.05 0.38 3.79
N LYS A 41 -14.92 1.08 3.95
CA LYS A 41 -14.83 2.20 4.90
C LYS A 41 -15.72 3.37 4.48
N LEU A 42 -15.75 3.71 3.20
CA LEU A 42 -16.60 4.76 2.66
C LEU A 42 -18.08 4.41 2.84
N GLU A 43 -18.48 3.18 2.47
CA GLU A 43 -19.84 2.68 2.66
C GLU A 43 -20.29 2.81 4.11
N ASN A 44 -19.47 2.33 5.05
CA ASN A 44 -19.75 2.41 6.48
C ASN A 44 -19.84 3.85 7.01
N LEU A 45 -18.98 4.74 6.53
CA LEU A 45 -18.99 6.15 6.96
C LEU A 45 -20.16 6.96 6.39
N THR A 46 -20.84 6.43 5.39
CA THR A 46 -21.92 7.12 4.67
C THR A 46 -23.24 6.35 4.72
N SER A 47 -23.34 5.27 5.50
CA SER A 47 -24.53 4.40 5.57
C SER A 47 -25.78 5.18 5.96
N ASP A 48 -25.61 6.12 6.88
CA ASP A 48 -26.67 6.92 7.46
C ASP A 48 -26.83 8.27 6.73
N GLY A 49 -26.23 8.39 5.55
CA GLY A 49 -26.17 9.63 4.77
C GLY A 49 -24.90 10.44 5.01
N LEU A 50 -24.74 11.52 4.25
CA LEU A 50 -23.59 12.41 4.30
C LEU A 50 -24.03 13.80 4.77
N MET A 51 -23.54 14.20 5.93
CA MET A 51 -23.55 15.59 6.38
C MET A 51 -22.21 16.24 6.07
N TRP A 52 -22.23 17.31 5.27
CA TRP A 52 -21.01 17.95 4.76
C TRP A 52 -20.12 18.57 5.85
N ASP A 53 -20.67 18.89 7.02
CA ASP A 53 -19.90 19.34 8.17
C ASP A 53 -18.96 18.24 8.71
N PHE A 54 -19.23 16.97 8.39
CA PHE A 54 -18.39 15.81 8.73
C PHE A 54 -17.55 15.31 7.55
N ALA A 55 -17.55 15.99 6.41
CA ALA A 55 -16.80 15.57 5.22
C ALA A 55 -15.30 15.42 5.50
N ASP A 56 -14.71 16.34 6.26
CA ASP A 56 -13.30 16.30 6.65
C ASP A 56 -12.96 15.06 7.50
N PHE A 57 -13.90 14.63 8.35
CA PHE A 57 -13.76 13.41 9.15
C PHE A 57 -13.76 12.17 8.26
N ILE A 58 -14.66 12.12 7.27
CA ILE A 58 -14.74 11.01 6.32
C ILE A 58 -13.44 10.93 5.51
N GLN A 59 -13.00 12.06 4.94
CA GLN A 59 -11.77 12.14 4.17
C GLN A 59 -10.56 11.69 5.00
N THR A 60 -10.43 12.18 6.22
CA THR A 60 -9.37 11.77 7.15
C THR A 60 -9.42 10.28 7.45
N GLY A 61 -10.62 9.74 7.71
CA GLY A 61 -10.82 8.33 7.98
C GLY A 61 -10.42 7.43 6.81
N LEU A 62 -10.69 7.86 5.58
CA LEU A 62 -10.28 7.12 4.38
C LEU A 62 -8.76 7.20 4.16
N LEU A 63 -8.15 8.37 4.34
CA LEU A 63 -6.70 8.54 4.20
C LEU A 63 -5.90 7.72 5.23
N ILE A 64 -6.42 7.60 6.46
CA ILE A 64 -5.86 6.71 7.48
C ILE A 64 -5.99 5.25 7.05
N THR A 65 -7.19 4.86 6.60
CA THR A 65 -7.46 3.50 6.12
C THR A 65 -6.56 3.12 4.95
N LEU A 66 -6.35 4.03 3.99
CA LEU A 66 -5.42 3.86 2.87
C LEU A 66 -4.02 3.52 3.37
N ALA A 67 -3.47 4.34 4.27
CA ALA A 67 -2.10 4.16 4.75
C ALA A 67 -1.93 2.84 5.51
N MET A 68 -2.86 2.52 6.43
CA MET A 68 -2.80 1.30 7.22
C MET A 68 -2.96 0.05 6.34
N ARG A 69 -3.94 0.04 5.44
CA ARG A 69 -4.22 -1.12 4.59
C ARG A 69 -3.13 -1.34 3.55
N PHE A 70 -2.52 -0.26 3.07
CA PHE A 70 -1.36 -0.37 2.19
C PHE A 70 -0.19 -1.05 2.90
N ASP A 71 0.08 -0.66 4.14
CA ASP A 71 1.16 -1.25 4.94
C ASP A 71 0.89 -2.73 5.25
N GLU A 72 -0.30 -3.06 5.77
CA GLU A 72 -0.71 -4.45 6.02
C GLU A 72 -0.65 -5.34 4.76
N ALA A 73 -1.04 -4.79 3.60
CA ALA A 73 -0.97 -5.52 2.34
C ALA A 73 0.49 -5.72 1.89
N CYS A 74 1.36 -4.72 2.05
CA CYS A 74 2.78 -4.86 1.78
C CYS A 74 3.44 -5.88 2.70
N GLU A 75 3.10 -5.89 4.00
CA GLU A 75 3.61 -6.88 4.95
C GLU A 75 3.25 -8.30 4.51
N ARG A 76 1.96 -8.53 4.19
CA ARG A 76 1.45 -9.83 3.74
C ARG A 76 2.07 -10.31 2.44
N TRP A 77 2.14 -9.44 1.43
CA TRP A 77 2.49 -9.82 0.06
C TRP A 77 3.99 -9.70 -0.24
N ILE A 78 4.72 -8.86 0.49
CA ILE A 78 6.15 -8.58 0.26
C ILE A 78 6.98 -9.02 1.48
N SER A 79 6.79 -8.38 2.64
CA SER A 79 7.72 -8.52 3.78
C SER A 79 7.84 -9.95 4.28
N ASN A 80 6.71 -10.62 4.57
CA ASN A 80 6.70 -11.98 5.11
C ASN A 80 7.46 -12.98 4.22
N ARG A 81 7.40 -12.77 2.90
CA ARG A 81 8.07 -13.67 1.96
C ARG A 81 9.56 -13.35 1.84
N ILE A 82 9.94 -12.07 1.86
CA ILE A 82 11.35 -11.66 1.91
C ILE A 82 12.01 -12.13 3.21
N GLU A 83 11.30 -12.08 4.34
CA GLU A 83 11.76 -12.64 5.61
C GLU A 83 12.02 -14.14 5.50
N ALA A 84 11.10 -14.92 4.93
CA ALA A 84 11.31 -16.35 4.72
C ALA A 84 12.55 -16.67 3.85
N LEU A 85 12.81 -15.85 2.81
CA LEU A 85 14.04 -15.96 2.02
C LEU A 85 15.28 -15.59 2.84
N SER A 86 15.20 -14.50 3.62
CA SER A 86 16.27 -14.02 4.49
C SER A 86 16.64 -15.05 5.55
N ASP A 87 15.66 -15.68 6.20
CA ASP A 87 15.87 -16.73 7.20
C ASP A 87 16.60 -17.95 6.61
N ALA A 88 16.23 -18.36 5.40
CA ALA A 88 16.92 -19.43 4.69
C ALA A 88 18.38 -19.08 4.38
N MET A 89 18.67 -17.82 4.03
CA MET A 89 20.05 -17.35 3.84
C MET A 89 20.79 -17.25 5.17
N GLN A 90 20.18 -16.71 6.21
CA GLN A 90 20.79 -16.59 7.53
C GLN A 90 21.19 -17.96 8.09
N ALA A 91 20.33 -18.98 7.91
CA ALA A 91 20.63 -20.35 8.32
C ALA A 91 21.83 -20.96 7.57
N ALA A 92 22.06 -20.58 6.31
CA ALA A 92 23.13 -21.13 5.47
C ALA A 92 24.44 -20.33 5.55
N ALA A 93 24.36 -19.00 5.55
CA ALA A 93 25.48 -18.07 5.48
C ALA A 93 25.91 -17.54 6.86
N GLY A 94 25.06 -17.69 7.88
CA GLY A 94 25.32 -17.21 9.23
C GLY A 94 25.60 -15.70 9.26
N PRO A 95 26.56 -15.23 10.07
CA PRO A 95 26.85 -13.80 10.25
C PRO A 95 27.34 -13.06 8.99
N VAL A 96 27.59 -13.77 7.88
CA VAL A 96 27.99 -13.14 6.60
C VAL A 96 26.77 -12.58 5.86
N TRP A 97 25.57 -13.08 6.16
CA TRP A 97 24.32 -12.52 5.67
C TRP A 97 23.95 -11.28 6.49
N ASP A 98 23.78 -10.15 5.81
CA ASP A 98 23.57 -8.82 6.40
C ASP A 98 22.47 -8.08 5.64
N PHE A 99 21.39 -8.79 5.29
CA PHE A 99 20.22 -8.17 4.70
C PHE A 99 19.28 -7.69 5.81
N ASP A 100 19.07 -6.38 5.86
CA ASP A 100 18.24 -5.72 6.84
C ASP A 100 16.74 -5.78 6.46
N THR A 101 16.04 -6.79 6.98
CA THR A 101 14.59 -6.96 6.80
C THR A 101 13.78 -5.88 7.51
N GLU A 102 14.25 -5.38 8.66
CA GLU A 102 13.59 -4.31 9.41
C GLU A 102 13.54 -3.01 8.61
N ARG A 103 14.63 -2.67 7.91
CA ARG A 103 14.67 -1.52 7.01
C ARG A 103 13.69 -1.65 5.85
N ALA A 104 13.53 -2.84 5.28
CA ALA A 104 12.56 -3.08 4.21
C ALA A 104 11.12 -2.84 4.69
N SER A 105 10.79 -3.28 5.92
CA SER A 105 9.51 -3.01 6.58
C SER A 105 9.32 -1.51 6.90
N LEU A 106 10.33 -0.82 7.42
CA LEU A 106 10.25 0.62 7.67
C LEU A 106 10.04 1.44 6.38
N ASP A 107 10.58 0.97 5.25
CA ASP A 107 10.38 1.62 3.96
C ASP A 107 8.95 1.42 3.42
N SER A 108 8.26 0.31 3.72
CA SER A 108 6.82 0.16 3.41
C SER A 108 5.98 1.17 4.19
N LEU A 109 6.22 1.29 5.50
CA LEU A 109 5.56 2.25 6.37
C LEU A 109 5.76 3.70 5.88
N ARG A 110 6.99 4.07 5.54
CA ARG A 110 7.30 5.39 4.97
C ARG A 110 6.58 5.63 3.65
N LYS A 111 6.48 4.61 2.79
CA LYS A 111 5.70 4.71 1.55
C LYS A 111 4.20 4.82 1.83
N GLY A 112 3.67 4.14 2.86
CA GLY A 112 2.30 4.29 3.35
C GLY A 112 1.98 5.73 3.82
N LEU A 113 2.94 6.41 4.46
CA LEU A 113 2.79 7.82 4.82
C LEU A 113 2.86 8.74 3.59
N ARG A 114 3.73 8.42 2.63
CA ARG A 114 3.85 9.19 1.38
C ARG A 114 2.66 9.01 0.46
N ILE A 115 2.07 7.82 0.38
CA ILE A 115 0.87 7.59 -0.43
C ILE A 115 -0.29 8.42 0.11
N ARG A 116 -0.44 8.51 1.44
CA ARG A 116 -1.40 9.41 2.07
C ARG A 116 -1.21 10.86 1.62
N GLN A 117 0.02 11.39 1.72
CA GLN A 117 0.30 12.77 1.29
C GLN A 117 0.02 13.01 -0.20
N ARG A 118 0.33 12.03 -1.06
CA ARG A 118 0.05 12.10 -2.51
C ARG A 118 -1.44 11.98 -2.84
N MET A 119 -2.18 11.24 -2.02
CA MET A 119 -3.60 10.99 -2.21
C MET A 119 -4.48 12.10 -1.64
N THR A 120 -4.00 12.87 -0.65
CA THR A 120 -4.77 13.97 -0.07
C THR A 120 -5.38 14.90 -1.14
N PRO A 121 -4.64 15.45 -2.12
CA PRO A 121 -5.23 16.36 -3.12
C PRO A 121 -6.20 15.67 -4.09
N LYS A 122 -6.11 14.34 -4.26
CA LYS A 122 -7.07 13.58 -5.07
C LYS A 122 -8.38 13.41 -4.30
N PHE A 123 -8.29 13.08 -3.03
CA PHE A 123 -9.45 12.98 -2.15
C PHE A 123 -10.15 14.33 -2.03
N GLU A 124 -9.41 15.42 -1.79
CA GLU A 124 -9.97 16.79 -1.77
C GLU A 124 -10.76 17.08 -3.06
N ARG A 125 -10.18 16.80 -4.24
CA ARG A 125 -10.87 17.01 -5.52
C ARG A 125 -12.15 16.17 -5.67
N ILE A 126 -12.16 14.93 -5.20
CA ILE A 126 -13.36 14.09 -5.21
C ILE A 126 -14.46 14.74 -4.35
N PHE A 127 -14.12 15.14 -3.13
CA PHE A 127 -15.04 15.79 -2.20
C PHE A 127 -15.54 17.14 -2.72
N ASP A 128 -14.68 17.97 -3.30
CA ASP A 128 -15.05 19.26 -3.87
C ASP A 128 -15.99 19.12 -5.08
N THR A 129 -15.83 18.05 -5.87
CA THR A 129 -16.69 17.79 -7.04
C THR A 129 -18.12 17.46 -6.65
N VAL A 130 -18.31 16.79 -5.51
CA VAL A 130 -19.63 16.37 -5.03
C VAL A 130 -20.25 17.29 -3.98
N LYS A 131 -19.48 18.27 -3.47
CA LYS A 131 -19.97 19.24 -2.49
C LYS A 131 -21.13 20.06 -3.08
N PRO A 132 -22.29 20.13 -2.41
CA PRO A 132 -23.40 20.93 -2.88
C PRO A 132 -23.01 22.40 -2.89
N GLY A 133 -23.37 23.10 -3.97
CA GLY A 133 -23.07 24.51 -4.12
C GLY A 133 -23.67 25.36 -2.98
N PHE A 134 -23.04 26.51 -2.73
CA PHE A 134 -23.38 27.44 -1.66
C PHE A 134 -24.88 27.80 -1.60
N LEU A 135 -25.54 27.95 -2.77
CA LEU A 135 -26.97 28.26 -2.84
C LEU A 135 -27.87 27.13 -2.29
N ARG A 136 -27.48 25.86 -2.47
CA ARG A 136 -28.22 24.72 -1.93
C ARG A 136 -28.00 24.60 -0.42
N MET A 137 -26.80 24.92 0.07
CA MET A 137 -26.53 25.03 1.52
C MET A 137 -27.33 26.16 2.17
N LEU A 138 -27.43 27.34 1.53
CA LEU A 138 -28.25 28.45 2.01
C LEU A 138 -29.75 28.13 1.99
N ALA A 139 -30.25 27.49 0.92
CA ALA A 139 -31.65 27.08 0.84
C ALA A 139 -32.03 26.10 1.95
N ARG A 140 -31.13 25.17 2.31
CA ARG A 140 -31.30 24.26 3.47
C ARG A 140 -31.31 25.02 4.79
N ALA A 141 -30.46 26.02 4.97
CA ALA A 141 -30.39 26.82 6.19
C ALA A 141 -31.58 27.79 6.39
N LEU A 142 -32.30 28.12 5.31
CA LEU A 142 -33.44 29.06 5.31
C LEU A 142 -34.81 28.37 5.28
N ALA A 143 -34.86 27.04 5.14
CA ALA A 143 -36.12 26.30 5.19
C ALA A 143 -36.62 26.17 6.64
N ASP A 144 -37.67 26.92 6.99
CA ASP A 144 -38.19 27.11 8.36
C ASP A 144 -39.36 26.16 8.72
N ASP A 145 -39.50 25.04 8.00
CA ASP A 145 -40.67 24.15 8.11
C ASP A 145 -40.29 22.80 8.72
N ALA A 146 -40.61 22.59 10.01
CA ALA A 146 -40.07 21.51 10.85
C ALA A 146 -40.29 20.08 10.29
N ASP A 147 -41.35 19.85 9.51
CA ASP A 147 -41.64 18.57 8.87
C ASP A 147 -40.96 18.42 7.49
N TYR A 148 -40.68 19.53 6.78
CA TYR A 148 -39.85 19.55 5.56
C TYR A 148 -38.37 19.32 5.90
N VAL A 149 -37.93 19.81 7.07
CA VAL A 149 -36.53 19.75 7.51
C VAL A 149 -36.08 18.32 7.81
N LEU A 150 -36.89 17.43 8.37
CA LEU A 150 -36.40 16.09 8.75
C LEU A 150 -36.38 15.09 7.59
N GLU A 151 -37.48 14.96 6.83
CA GLU A 151 -37.59 13.92 5.80
C GLU A 151 -36.80 14.28 4.53
N ASP A 152 -36.78 15.55 4.13
CA ASP A 152 -36.01 15.99 2.95
C ASP A 152 -34.52 16.16 3.26
N MET A 153 -34.12 16.43 4.51
CA MET A 153 -32.69 16.40 4.88
C MET A 153 -32.12 14.99 4.85
N ASP A 154 -32.86 13.98 5.33
CA ASP A 154 -32.39 12.58 5.26
C ASP A 154 -32.26 12.13 3.79
N LYS A 155 -33.27 12.40 2.96
CA LYS A 155 -33.20 12.14 1.51
C LYS A 155 -32.02 12.85 0.84
N ASP A 156 -31.76 14.10 1.19
CA ASP A 156 -30.64 14.87 0.67
C ASP A 156 -29.29 14.34 1.14
N ALA A 157 -29.17 13.94 2.41
CA ALA A 157 -27.96 13.35 2.97
C ALA A 157 -27.65 11.99 2.32
N GLN A 158 -28.67 11.17 2.09
CA GLN A 158 -28.55 9.90 1.36
C GLN A 158 -28.12 10.12 -0.10
N LYS A 159 -28.68 11.13 -0.76
CA LYS A 159 -28.27 11.50 -2.12
C LYS A 159 -26.84 12.00 -2.18
N ASP A 160 -26.43 12.85 -1.24
CA ASP A 160 -25.08 13.37 -1.18
C ASP A 160 -24.06 12.24 -0.88
N ALA A 161 -24.42 11.27 -0.03
CA ALA A 161 -23.64 10.05 0.20
C ALA A 161 -23.50 9.19 -1.07
N ALA A 162 -24.60 8.97 -1.80
CA ALA A 162 -24.58 8.22 -3.06
C ALA A 162 -23.70 8.89 -4.12
N ASN A 163 -23.77 10.23 -4.22
CA ASN A 163 -22.91 11.00 -5.12
C ASN A 163 -21.43 10.87 -4.75
N LEU A 164 -21.09 10.97 -3.47
CA LEU A 164 -19.72 10.80 -2.99
C LEU A 164 -19.20 9.39 -3.31
N ARG A 165 -19.99 8.34 -3.05
CA ARG A 165 -19.64 6.96 -3.41
C ARG A 165 -19.39 6.82 -4.91
N ALA A 166 -20.30 7.35 -5.74
CA ALA A 166 -20.16 7.29 -7.20
C ALA A 166 -18.89 8.02 -7.69
N ALA A 167 -18.59 9.21 -7.17
CA ALA A 167 -17.38 9.94 -7.51
C ALA A 167 -16.12 9.20 -7.04
N PHE A 168 -16.16 8.56 -5.87
CA PHE A 168 -15.06 7.73 -5.38
C PHE A 168 -14.83 6.52 -6.28
N HIS A 169 -15.88 5.79 -6.64
CA HIS A 169 -15.79 4.67 -7.59
C HIS A 169 -15.25 5.08 -8.96
N ALA A 170 -15.64 6.25 -9.47
CA ALA A 170 -15.11 6.78 -10.72
C ALA A 170 -13.59 7.03 -10.65
N ALA A 171 -13.05 7.34 -9.46
CA ALA A 171 -11.62 7.52 -9.22
C ALA A 171 -10.86 6.20 -8.98
N ARG A 172 -11.53 5.04 -8.96
CA ARG A 172 -10.92 3.73 -8.65
C ARG A 172 -9.68 3.44 -9.46
N SER A 173 -9.77 3.51 -10.79
CA SER A 173 -8.66 3.16 -11.67
C SER A 173 -7.42 4.04 -11.43
N GLU A 174 -7.64 5.32 -11.12
CA GLU A 174 -6.56 6.27 -10.81
C GLU A 174 -5.92 5.96 -9.46
N ILE A 175 -6.72 5.76 -8.41
CA ILE A 175 -6.25 5.49 -7.05
C ILE A 175 -5.54 4.13 -6.99
N SER A 176 -6.19 3.06 -7.47
CA SER A 176 -5.62 1.72 -7.53
C SER A 176 -4.37 1.67 -8.39
N GLY A 177 -4.33 2.35 -9.54
CA GLY A 177 -3.15 2.38 -10.40
C GLY A 177 -1.93 3.05 -9.75
N GLU A 178 -2.12 4.02 -8.86
CA GLU A 178 -1.01 4.60 -8.08
C GLU A 178 -0.57 3.70 -6.93
N ILE A 179 -1.51 3.05 -6.25
CA ILE A 179 -1.19 2.06 -5.20
C ILE A 179 -0.37 0.92 -5.81
N ALA A 180 -0.82 0.36 -6.93
CA ALA A 180 -0.17 -0.75 -7.61
C ALA A 180 1.26 -0.41 -8.02
N ARG A 181 1.45 0.78 -8.62
CA ARG A 181 2.78 1.26 -9.01
C ARG A 181 3.72 1.39 -7.81
N LEU A 182 3.24 1.96 -6.71
CA LEU A 182 4.04 2.16 -5.50
C LEU A 182 4.46 0.84 -4.85
N ALA A 183 3.55 -0.13 -4.83
CA ALA A 183 3.79 -1.49 -4.35
C ALA A 183 4.79 -2.23 -5.24
N ALA A 184 4.60 -2.22 -6.56
CA ALA A 184 5.55 -2.82 -7.52
C ALA A 184 6.96 -2.21 -7.39
N ASP A 185 7.05 -0.88 -7.25
CA ASP A 185 8.32 -0.18 -7.04
C ASP A 185 8.94 -0.45 -5.67
N LEU A 186 8.15 -0.82 -4.66
CA LEU A 186 8.68 -1.27 -3.37
C LEU A 186 9.30 -2.64 -3.52
N LEU A 187 8.53 -3.59 -4.06
CA LEU A 187 8.98 -4.95 -4.29
C LEU A 187 10.26 -4.98 -5.13
N ARG A 188 10.31 -4.31 -6.28
CA ARG A 188 11.51 -4.31 -7.14
C ARG A 188 12.76 -3.79 -6.42
N ARG A 189 12.62 -2.76 -5.58
CA ARG A 189 13.75 -2.23 -4.80
C ARG A 189 14.20 -3.22 -3.73
N THR A 190 13.26 -3.79 -2.99
CA THR A 190 13.57 -4.81 -1.98
C THR A 190 14.26 -6.03 -2.62
N LEU A 191 13.78 -6.50 -3.78
CA LEU A 191 14.41 -7.59 -4.53
C LEU A 191 15.82 -7.23 -4.99
N HIS A 192 16.02 -6.01 -5.50
CA HIS A 192 17.34 -5.52 -5.91
C HIS A 192 18.33 -5.50 -4.73
N ASP A 193 17.91 -4.97 -3.58
CA ASP A 193 18.76 -4.87 -2.39
C ASP A 193 19.07 -6.27 -1.83
N TYR A 194 18.10 -7.19 -1.89
CA TYR A 194 18.30 -8.58 -1.52
C TYR A 194 19.32 -9.28 -2.43
N MET A 195 19.21 -9.09 -3.75
CA MET A 195 20.17 -9.62 -4.72
C MET A 195 21.58 -9.06 -4.50
N ALA A 196 21.71 -7.79 -4.15
CA ALA A 196 22.99 -7.16 -3.84
C ALA A 196 23.63 -7.76 -2.57
N ALA A 197 22.83 -8.03 -1.53
CA ALA A 197 23.27 -8.74 -0.35
C ALA A 197 23.76 -10.16 -0.70
N MET A 198 23.00 -10.91 -1.51
CA MET A 198 23.42 -12.24 -1.98
C MET A 198 24.74 -12.20 -2.73
N ALA A 199 24.92 -11.26 -3.67
CA ALA A 199 26.16 -11.13 -4.44
C ALA A 199 27.38 -10.87 -3.55
N THR A 200 27.20 -10.08 -2.49
CA THR A 200 28.25 -9.81 -1.47
C THR A 200 28.64 -11.07 -0.71
N VAL A 201 27.68 -11.92 -0.37
CA VAL A 201 27.97 -13.19 0.29
C VAL A 201 28.71 -14.15 -0.65
N GLN A 202 28.30 -14.22 -1.93
CA GLN A 202 28.95 -15.07 -2.92
C GLN A 202 30.41 -14.68 -3.18
N SER A 203 30.71 -13.37 -3.27
CA SER A 203 32.08 -12.89 -3.50
C SER A 203 33.00 -13.22 -2.31
N ARG A 204 32.50 -13.08 -1.08
CA ARG A 204 33.24 -13.42 0.15
C ARG A 204 33.50 -14.91 0.31
N SER A 205 32.58 -15.77 -0.13
CA SER A 205 32.83 -17.22 -0.15
C SER A 205 33.85 -17.64 -1.21
N GLY A 206 34.01 -16.85 -2.28
CA GLY A 206 35.00 -17.09 -3.34
C GLY A 206 36.42 -16.68 -2.96
N THR A 207 36.62 -15.54 -2.29
CA THR A 207 37.95 -15.01 -1.93
C THR A 207 38.68 -15.84 -0.88
N VAL A 208 37.99 -16.45 0.08
CA VAL A 208 38.60 -17.39 1.05
C VAL A 208 39.27 -18.58 0.35
N ARG A 209 38.76 -18.96 -0.83
CA ARG A 209 39.24 -20.11 -1.62
C ARG A 209 40.59 -19.84 -2.30
N GLU A 210 40.89 -18.59 -2.67
CA GLU A 210 42.16 -18.22 -3.30
C GLU A 210 43.30 -18.06 -2.28
N GLU A 211 43.01 -17.55 -1.08
CA GLU A 211 44.01 -17.43 0.00
C GLU A 211 44.45 -18.81 0.54
N GLU A 212 43.54 -19.78 0.68
CA GLU A 212 43.88 -21.14 1.11
C GLU A 212 44.60 -21.97 0.01
N ALA A 213 44.38 -21.64 -1.26
CA ALA A 213 45.04 -22.31 -2.39
C ALA A 213 46.45 -21.75 -2.69
N GLY A 214 46.71 -20.49 -2.32
CA GLY A 214 48.02 -19.84 -2.48
C GLY A 214 49.04 -20.12 -1.37
N HIS A 215 48.70 -20.95 -0.37
CA HIS A 215 49.57 -21.32 0.77
C HIS A 215 49.93 -22.82 0.79
N ARG A 216 49.80 -23.53 -0.33
CA ARG A 216 50.25 -24.93 -0.48
C ARG A 216 51.38 -25.07 -1.48
#